data_AF-A0A2X3J4R0-F1
#
_entry.id   AF-A0A2X3J4R0-F1
#
_cell.length_a   1.000
_cell.length_b   1.000
_cell.length_c   1.000
_cell.angle_alpha   90.00
_cell.angle_beta   90.00
_cell.angle_gamma   90.00
#
_symmetry.space_group_name_H-M   'P 1'
#
loop_
_entity.id
_entity.type
_entity.pdbx_description
1 polymer ?
#
loop_
_entity_poly.entity_id
_entity_poly.type
_entity_poly.pdbx_seq_one_letter_code
_entity_poly.pdbx_strand_id
1 'polypeptide(L)'
;MGVPTLTLCGATMAGRQGVDIMRSYGLEQFVAFSEADYISKAIGWREHFDELNEIRVGMRGKIPTENERGFNVAGTFEQALQEAWRMYCAGEAARTFTVLE
;
A
#
# COMPACT_ATOMS: atom_id res chain seq x y z
N MET A 1 -11.54 8.80 -4.94
CA MET A 1 -12.83 9.05 -4.26
C MET A 1 -12.71 9.29 -2.76
N GLY A 2 -11.54 9.10 -2.13
CA GLY A 2 -11.33 9.47 -0.72
C GLY A 2 -12.09 8.61 0.30
N VAL A 3 -12.59 7.43 -0.11
CA VAL A 3 -13.31 6.52 0.79
C VAL A 3 -12.34 5.43 1.20
N PRO A 4 -12.03 5.28 2.49
CA PRO A 4 -11.21 4.16 2.96
C PRO A 4 -11.97 2.85 2.80
N THR A 5 -11.25 1.78 2.45
CA THR A 5 -11.85 0.45 2.19
C THR A 5 -11.38 -0.51 3.27
N LEU A 6 -12.33 -1.05 4.04
CA LEU A 6 -12.04 -2.12 4.99
C LEU A 6 -11.59 -3.37 4.21
N THR A 7 -10.39 -3.86 4.51
CA THR A 7 -9.71 -4.92 3.76
C THR A 7 -9.35 -6.10 4.66
N LEU A 8 -9.55 -7.33 4.17
CA LEU A 8 -9.09 -8.53 4.85
C LEU A 8 -7.69 -8.90 4.33
N CYS A 9 -6.72 -9.06 5.24
CA CYS A 9 -5.38 -9.52 4.94
C CYS A 9 -5.38 -11.01 4.55
N GLY A 10 -5.56 -11.28 3.26
CA GLY A 10 -5.63 -12.64 2.73
C GLY A 10 -4.29 -13.39 2.74
N ALA A 11 -4.34 -14.69 2.45
CA ALA A 11 -3.16 -15.55 2.38
C ALA A 11 -2.34 -15.37 1.09
N THR A 12 -2.94 -14.86 0.01
CA THR A 12 -2.30 -14.70 -1.29
C THR A 12 -1.86 -13.25 -1.54
N MET A 13 -0.92 -13.07 -2.47
CA MET A 13 -0.54 -11.73 -2.94
C MET A 13 -1.75 -10.95 -3.47
N ALA A 14 -2.62 -11.60 -4.25
CA ALA A 14 -3.84 -10.97 -4.76
C ALA A 14 -4.78 -10.51 -3.63
N GLY A 15 -4.87 -11.28 -2.54
CA GLY A 15 -5.63 -10.94 -1.34
C GLY A 15 -4.98 -9.91 -0.42
N ARG A 16 -3.80 -9.37 -0.77
CA ARG A 16 -3.07 -8.36 0.02
C ARG A 16 -2.98 -7.00 -0.67
N GLN A 17 -3.52 -6.84 -1.87
CA GLN A 17 -3.51 -5.54 -2.57
C GLN A 17 -4.16 -4.42 -1.74
N GLY A 18 -5.30 -4.70 -1.09
CA GLY A 18 -5.95 -3.72 -0.21
C GLY A 18 -5.11 -3.36 1.02
N VAL A 19 -4.33 -4.30 1.54
CA VAL A 19 -3.43 -4.07 2.69
C VAL A 19 -2.33 -3.08 2.30
N ASP A 20 -1.73 -3.28 1.13
CA ASP A 20 -0.68 -2.41 0.61
C ASP A 20 -1.20 -0.99 0.36
N ILE A 21 -2.38 -0.85 -0.25
CA ILE A 21 -3.03 0.44 -0.46
C ILE A 21 -3.36 1.14 0.87
N MET A 22 -3.90 0.43 1.86
CA MET A 22 -4.20 1.07 3.16
C MET A 22 -2.92 1.52 3.87
N ARG A 23 -1.85 0.72 3.83
CA ARG A 23 -0.54 1.10 4.40
C ARG A 23 0.09 2.30 3.71
N SER A 24 0.04 2.36 2.37
CA SER A 24 0.63 3.49 1.63
C SER A 24 -0.04 4.83 1.95
N TYR A 25 -1.28 4.82 2.42
CA TYR A 25 -2.00 6.01 2.90
C TYR A 25 -2.01 6.18 4.43
N GLY A 26 -1.31 5.33 5.19
CA GLY A 26 -1.28 5.35 6.66
C GLY A 26 -2.64 5.07 7.29
N LEU A 27 -3.38 4.11 6.72
CA LEU A 27 -4.74 3.72 7.09
C LEU A 27 -4.80 2.26 7.57
N GLU A 28 -3.77 1.77 8.27
CA GLU A 28 -3.67 0.40 8.75
C GLU A 28 -4.82 -0.02 9.65
N GLN A 29 -5.54 0.93 10.27
CA GLN A 29 -6.75 0.67 11.05
C GLN A 29 -7.89 0.05 10.21
N PHE A 30 -7.87 0.21 8.89
CA PHE A 30 -8.81 -0.43 7.95
C PHE A 30 -8.35 -1.83 7.49
N VAL A 31 -7.23 -2.35 8.00
CA VAL A 31 -6.77 -3.71 7.73
C VAL A 31 -7.27 -4.65 8.81
N ALA A 32 -8.00 -5.67 8.41
CA ALA A 32 -8.45 -6.77 9.24
C ALA A 32 -7.58 -8.03 9.02
N PHE A 33 -7.33 -8.80 10.07
CA PHE A 33 -6.50 -10.02 10.01
C PHE A 33 -7.29 -11.33 10.12
N SER A 34 -8.61 -11.23 10.31
CA SER A 34 -9.53 -12.36 10.28
C SER A 34 -10.92 -11.87 9.89
N GLU A 35 -11.82 -12.79 9.55
CA GLU A 35 -13.22 -12.46 9.29
C GLU A 35 -13.89 -11.84 10.53
N ALA A 36 -13.61 -12.37 11.72
CA ALA A 36 -14.13 -11.82 12.98
C ALA A 36 -13.64 -10.38 13.23
N ASP A 37 -12.35 -10.11 12.96
CA ASP A 37 -11.78 -8.77 13.05
C ASP A 37 -12.39 -7.82 12.00
N TYR A 38 -12.62 -8.31 10.78
CA TYR A 38 -13.29 -7.55 9.73
C TYR A 38 -14.69 -7.11 10.18
N ILE A 39 -15.49 -8.04 10.71
CA ILE A 39 -16.83 -7.75 11.22
C ILE A 39 -16.74 -6.76 12.39
N SER A 40 -15.84 -7.01 13.35
CA SER A 40 -15.65 -6.14 14.51
C SER A 40 -15.28 -4.71 14.10
N LYS A 41 -14.38 -4.54 13.14
CA LYS A 41 -13.98 -3.22 12.61
C LYS A 41 -15.11 -2.55 11.84
N ALA A 42 -15.85 -3.30 11.02
CA ALA A 42 -17.00 -2.76 10.28
C ALA A 42 -18.06 -2.22 11.25
N ILE A 43 -18.36 -2.96 12.31
CA ILE A 43 -19.26 -2.53 13.38
C ILE A 43 -18.64 -1.34 14.13
N GLY A 44 -17.35 -1.37 14.46
CA GLY A 44 -16.68 -0.27 15.16
C GLY A 44 -16.79 1.06 14.41
N TRP A 45 -16.45 1.06 13.11
CA TRP A 45 -16.50 2.26 12.27
C TRP A 45 -17.88 2.89 12.13
N ARG A 46 -18.95 2.12 12.39
CA ARG A 46 -20.32 2.61 12.28
C ARG A 46 -20.62 3.76 13.26
N GLU A 47 -19.87 3.89 14.36
CA GLU A 47 -20.06 4.95 15.37
C GLU A 47 -19.05 6.11 15.19
N HIS A 48 -18.15 6.05 14.20
CA HIS A 48 -17.03 6.99 14.03
C HIS A 48 -17.19 7.88 12.79
N PHE A 49 -18.39 8.45 12.60
CA PHE A 49 -18.70 9.23 11.41
C PHE A 49 -17.83 10.48 11.23
N ASP A 50 -17.52 11.18 12.32
CA ASP A 50 -16.69 12.39 12.27
C ASP A 50 -15.27 12.06 11.79
N GLU A 51 -14.68 11.00 12.33
CA GLU A 51 -13.36 10.52 11.91
C GLU A 51 -13.36 10.02 10.45
N LEU A 52 -14.40 9.31 10.02
CA LEU A 52 -14.58 8.92 8.62
C LEU A 52 -14.68 10.13 7.68
N ASN A 53 -15.36 11.20 8.12
CA ASN A 53 -15.46 12.44 7.36
C ASN A 53 -14.11 13.17 7.28
N GLU A 54 -13.36 13.24 8.38
CA GLU A 54 -12.01 13.81 8.41
C GLU A 54 -11.07 13.08 7.43
N ILE A 55 -11.09 11.74 7.47
CA ILE A 55 -10.32 10.91 6.54
C ILE A 55 -10.72 11.24 5.09
N ARG A 56 -12.03 11.31 4.81
CA ARG A 56 -12.55 11.55 3.47
C ARG A 56 -12.14 12.91 2.91
N VAL A 57 -12.26 13.96 3.72
CA VAL A 57 -11.92 15.33 3.34
C VAL A 57 -10.40 15.47 3.17
N GLY A 58 -9.60 14.88 4.06
CA GLY A 58 -8.14 14.96 4.05
C GLY A 58 -7.46 14.11 2.97
N MET A 59 -8.13 13.08 2.43
CA MET A 59 -7.46 12.09 1.58
C MET A 59 -6.79 12.67 0.33
N ARG A 60 -7.40 13.68 -0.32
CA ARG A 60 -6.80 14.26 -1.53
C ARG A 60 -5.43 14.88 -1.27
N GLY A 61 -5.24 15.48 -0.08
CA GLY A 61 -3.97 16.06 0.32
C GLY A 61 -2.91 15.03 0.72
N LYS A 62 -3.30 13.76 0.89
CA LYS A 62 -2.38 12.64 1.17
C LYS A 62 -1.92 11.90 -0.09
N ILE A 63 -2.50 12.19 -1.25
CA ILE A 63 -2.07 11.58 -2.51
C ILE A 63 -0.79 12.29 -2.94
N PRO A 64 0.35 11.58 -3.05
CA PRO A 64 1.59 12.19 -3.48
C PRO A 64 1.39 12.87 -4.83
N THR A 65 1.73 14.14 -4.90
CA THR A 65 1.82 14.85 -6.19
C THR A 65 3.19 14.60 -6.80
N GLU A 66 3.31 14.64 -8.13
CA GLU A 66 4.53 14.30 -8.90
C GLU A 66 5.80 15.12 -8.51
N ASN A 67 5.69 16.06 -7.57
CA ASN A 67 6.76 16.91 -7.07
C ASN A 67 7.14 16.67 -5.59
N GLU A 68 6.58 15.66 -4.92
CA GLU A 68 7.00 15.33 -3.55
C GLU A 68 8.40 14.69 -3.55
N ARG A 69 9.34 15.32 -2.84
CA ARG A 69 10.70 14.79 -2.67
C ARG A 69 10.63 13.40 -2.05
N GLY A 70 11.15 12.40 -2.76
CA GLY A 70 11.18 11.00 -2.31
C GLY A 70 10.13 10.10 -2.96
N PHE A 71 9.20 10.62 -3.76
CA PHE A 71 8.22 9.79 -4.47
C PHE A 71 8.59 9.67 -5.97
N ASN A 72 9.54 8.77 -6.28
CA ASN A 72 9.93 8.47 -7.67
C ASN A 72 9.88 6.98 -7.96
N VAL A 73 8.65 6.45 -8.04
CA VAL A 73 8.41 5.03 -8.35
C VAL A 73 9.08 4.60 -9.66
N ALA A 74 9.13 5.49 -10.66
CA ALA A 74 9.77 5.21 -11.95
C ALA A 74 11.29 5.05 -11.81
N GLY A 75 11.96 5.90 -11.02
CA GLY A 75 13.40 5.81 -10.77
C GLY A 75 13.78 4.55 -10.00
N THR A 76 13.02 4.20 -8.96
CA THR A 76 13.24 2.96 -8.20
C THR A 76 13.01 1.73 -9.08
N PHE A 77 12.00 1.76 -9.95
CA PHE A 77 11.76 0.71 -10.92
C PHE A 77 12.87 0.61 -11.98
N GLU A 78 13.37 1.75 -12.46
CA GLU A 78 14.49 1.80 -13.40
C GLU A 78 15.74 1.13 -12.80
N GLN A 79 16.09 1.46 -11.56
CA GLN A 79 17.20 0.84 -10.85
C GLN A 79 17.02 -0.68 -10.70
N ALA A 80 15.79 -1.13 -10.42
CA ALA A 80 15.48 -2.56 -10.33
C ALA A 80 15.68 -3.28 -11.67
N LEU A 81 15.25 -2.67 -12.78
CA LEU A 81 15.46 -3.21 -14.12
C LEU A 81 16.95 -3.25 -14.49
N GLN A 82 17.70 -2.20 -14.15
CA GLN A 82 19.14 -2.14 -14.40
C GLN A 82 19.91 -3.22 -13.63
N GLU A 83 19.59 -3.45 -12.35
CA GLU A 83 20.24 -4.51 -11.57
C GLU A 83 19.89 -5.91 -12.09
N ALA A 84 18.63 -6.15 -12.45
CA ALA A 84 18.21 -7.41 -13.07
C ALA A 84 18.96 -7.64 -14.40
N TRP A 85 19.14 -6.59 -15.21
CA TRP A 85 19.89 -6.66 -16.46
C TRP A 85 21.38 -6.94 -16.23
N ARG A 86 22.00 -6.27 -15.24
CA ARG A 86 23.41 -6.50 -14.85
C ARG A 86 23.63 -7.97 -14.46
N MET A 87 22.77 -8.52 -13.61
CA MET A 87 22.84 -9.92 -13.19
C MET A 87 22.75 -10.88 -14.38
N TYR A 88 21.81 -10.64 -15.30
CA TYR A 88 21.68 -11.42 -16.52
C TYR A 88 22.95 -11.36 -17.39
N CYS A 89 23.49 -10.17 -17.63
CA CYS A 89 24.72 -9.98 -18.41
C CYS A 89 25.94 -10.66 -17.77
N ALA A 90 25.99 -10.74 -16.44
CA ALA A 90 27.05 -11.43 -15.70
C ALA A 90 26.90 -12.96 -15.67
N GLY A 91 25.82 -13.51 -16.23
CA GLY A 91 25.52 -14.95 -16.17
C GLY A 91 25.14 -15.44 -14.77
N GLU A 92 24.73 -14.53 -13.88
CA GLU A 92 24.26 -14.88 -12.53
C GLU A 92 22.87 -15.55 -12.61
N ALA A 93 22.59 -16.49 -11.71
CA ALA A 93 21.25 -17.04 -11.56
C ALA A 93 20.28 -15.98 -11.01
N ALA A 94 19.01 -16.04 -11.42
CA ALA A 94 17.97 -15.17 -10.88
C ALA A 94 17.86 -15.35 -9.35
N ARG A 95 17.89 -14.24 -8.61
CA ARG A 95 17.75 -14.19 -7.15
C ARG A 95 16.92 -12.97 -6.76
N THR A 96 16.35 -13.03 -5.56
CA THR A 96 15.70 -11.88 -4.94
C THR A 96 16.72 -10.80 -4.59
N PHE A 97 16.36 -9.55 -4.83
CA PHE A 97 17.12 -8.37 -4.39
C PHE A 97 16.15 -7.23 -4.04
N THR A 98 16.66 -6.21 -3.37
CA THR A 98 15.91 -5.03 -2.97
C THR A 98 16.67 -3.80 -3.43
N VAL A 99 15.95 -2.86 -4.05
CA VAL A 99 16.46 -1.53 -4.34
C VAL A 99 16.04 -0.63 -3.19
N LEU A 100 17.00 0.07 -2.58
CA LEU A 100 16.74 1.02 -1.51
C LEU A 100 16.62 2.42 -2.13
N GLU A 101 15.59 3.16 -1.73
CA GLU A 101 15.45 4.60 -1.98
C GLU A 101 16.30 5.44 -1.02
#